data_AF-A0A6I1NT68-F1
#
_entry.id   AF-A0A6I1NT68-F1
#
_cell.length_a   1.000
_cell.length_b   1.000
_cell.length_c   1.000
_cell.angle_alpha   90.00
_cell.angle_beta   90.00
_cell.angle_gamma   90.00
#
_symmetry.space_group_name_H-M   'P 1'
#
loop_
_entity.id
_entity.type
_entity.pdbx_description
1 polymer ?
#
loop_
_entity_poly.entity_id
_entity_poly.type
_entity_poly.pdbx_seq_one_letter_code
_entity_poly.pdbx_strand_id
1 'polypeptide(L)'
;TALVFGSVHPQSVNSFFEAAEKLDLRMIAGKVMMDRNAPDYLTDTAESSYVESKALIERWHGKGRLHYAVTPRFAPTSTPEQLTLAGQLLTEYPDLYMQTHISENLKEIEWVKELFPERKGYLDVYDHYQLLGERSVFAHGVHLCDDECARLAETGSAISFCPTSNFFLG
;
A
#
# COMPACT_ATOMS: atom_id res chain seq x y z
N THR A 1 16.71 6.15 -1.90
CA THR A 1 15.35 6.68 -1.69
C THR A 1 14.65 5.75 -0.74
N ALA A 2 13.97 6.25 0.28
CA ALA A 2 13.14 5.41 1.15
C ALA A 2 11.68 5.44 0.68
N LEU A 3 10.99 4.33 0.90
CA LEU A 3 9.55 4.17 0.74
C LEU A 3 8.97 3.87 2.13
N VAL A 4 8.12 4.76 2.63
CA VAL A 4 7.78 4.85 4.05
C VAL A 4 6.28 4.71 4.26
N PHE A 5 5.90 3.76 5.09
CA PHE A 5 4.55 3.69 5.64
C PHE A 5 4.31 4.83 6.62
N GLY A 6 3.28 5.64 6.37
CA GLY A 6 2.79 6.62 7.33
C GLY A 6 1.90 5.98 8.40
N SER A 7 1.04 6.80 9.01
CA SER A 7 -0.07 6.32 9.85
C SER A 7 -1.40 6.46 9.10
N VAL A 8 -2.50 5.97 9.69
CA VAL A 8 -3.84 6.26 9.18
C VAL A 8 -4.17 7.77 9.26
N HIS A 9 -3.55 8.49 10.18
CA HIS A 9 -3.79 9.91 10.39
C HIS A 9 -3.00 10.77 9.38
N PRO A 10 -3.67 11.60 8.56
CA PRO A 10 -3.00 12.43 7.55
C PRO A 10 -2.07 13.48 8.16
N GLN A 11 -2.29 13.89 9.41
CA GLN A 11 -1.44 14.84 10.14
C GLN A 11 -0.01 14.29 10.30
N SER A 12 0.13 13.00 10.63
CA SER A 12 1.44 12.37 10.74
C SER A 12 2.19 12.35 9.41
N VAL A 13 1.48 12.18 8.30
CA VAL A 13 2.08 12.18 6.95
C VAL A 13 2.50 13.60 6.56
N ASN A 14 1.70 14.62 6.88
CA ASN A 14 2.10 16.01 6.73
C ASN A 14 3.38 16.32 7.51
N SER A 15 3.46 15.93 8.79
CA SER A 15 4.66 16.16 9.61
C SER A 15 5.90 15.47 9.02
N PHE A 16 5.76 14.25 8.50
CA PHE A 16 6.85 13.57 7.82
C PHE A 16 7.33 14.33 6.58
N PHE A 17 6.42 14.71 5.68
CA PHE A 17 6.77 15.44 4.47
C PHE A 17 7.33 16.83 4.75
N GLU A 18 6.81 17.56 5.73
CA GLU A 18 7.35 18.86 6.15
C GLU A 18 8.80 18.74 6.65
N ALA A 19 9.12 17.68 7.39
CA ALA A 19 10.49 17.42 7.84
C ALA A 19 11.41 17.01 6.68
N ALA A 20 10.93 16.14 5.78
CA ALA A 20 11.69 15.69 4.62
C ALA A 20 11.97 16.82 3.63
N GLU A 21 11.00 17.71 3.40
CA GLU A 21 11.13 18.88 2.53
C GLU A 21 12.21 19.85 3.03
N LYS A 22 12.22 20.16 4.33
CA LYS A 22 13.21 21.07 4.95
C LYS A 22 14.66 20.63 4.72
N LEU A 23 14.87 19.33 4.51
CA LEU A 23 16.18 18.70 4.32
C LEU A 23 16.45 18.34 2.85
N ASP A 24 15.57 18.73 1.92
CA ASP A 24 15.60 18.34 0.49
C ASP A 24 15.79 16.83 0.27
N LEU A 25 15.15 16.01 1.11
CA LEU A 25 15.27 14.56 0.99
C LEU A 25 14.40 14.04 -0.16
N ARG A 26 14.91 13.01 -0.86
CA ARG A 26 14.08 12.22 -1.76
C ARG A 26 13.37 11.11 -0.97
N MET A 27 12.09 11.31 -0.70
CA MET A 27 11.26 10.40 0.07
C MET A 27 9.96 10.06 -0.67
N ILE A 28 9.55 8.79 -0.57
CA ILE A 28 8.22 8.33 -0.97
C ILE A 28 7.48 7.95 0.30
N ALA A 29 6.29 8.49 0.54
CA ALA A 29 5.47 8.12 1.70
C ALA A 29 3.97 8.23 1.39
N GLY A 30 3.14 7.64 2.24
CA GLY A 30 1.69 7.69 2.08
C GLY A 30 0.95 7.48 3.37
N LYS A 31 -0.29 7.98 3.42
CA LYS A 31 -1.24 7.68 4.49
C LYS A 31 -1.67 6.22 4.36
N VAL A 32 -1.64 5.51 5.48
CA VAL A 32 -2.15 4.14 5.54
C VAL A 32 -3.67 4.17 5.38
N MET A 33 -4.21 3.33 4.49
CA MET A 33 -5.65 3.10 4.33
C MET A 33 -6.01 1.79 5.03
N MET A 34 -6.98 1.83 5.96
CA MET A 34 -7.46 0.67 6.70
C MET A 34 -8.82 0.94 7.35
N ASP A 35 -9.91 0.42 6.78
CA ASP A 35 -11.28 0.67 7.23
C ASP A 35 -11.97 -0.50 7.93
N ARG A 36 -11.27 -1.63 8.12
CA ARG A 36 -11.80 -2.79 8.87
C ARG A 36 -10.72 -3.56 9.62
N ASN A 37 -11.16 -4.49 10.47
CA ASN A 37 -10.33 -5.50 11.12
C ASN A 37 -9.14 -4.94 11.92
N ALA A 38 -9.34 -3.75 12.51
CA ALA A 38 -8.41 -3.09 13.40
C ALA A 38 -9.20 -2.30 14.46
N PRO A 39 -8.56 -1.83 15.55
CA PRO A 39 -9.24 -1.02 16.55
C PRO A 39 -9.82 0.27 15.96
N ASP A 40 -11.01 0.68 16.42
CA ASP A 40 -11.77 1.83 15.89
C ASP A 40 -10.97 3.13 15.81
N TYR A 41 -10.03 3.34 16.75
CA TYR A 41 -9.18 4.54 16.80
C TYR A 41 -8.05 4.53 15.75
N LEU A 42 -7.89 3.45 15.00
CA LEU A 42 -6.92 3.28 13.92
C LEU A 42 -7.58 3.04 12.56
N THR A 43 -8.90 2.98 12.49
CA THR A 43 -9.63 2.78 11.23
C THR A 43 -10.11 4.09 10.62
N ASP A 44 -10.04 4.18 9.30
CA ASP A 44 -10.73 5.20 8.50
C ASP A 44 -11.99 4.62 7.85
N THR A 45 -12.55 5.31 6.85
CA THR A 45 -13.57 4.76 5.95
C THR A 45 -13.04 4.78 4.52
N ALA A 46 -13.66 4.02 3.61
CA ALA A 46 -13.35 4.12 2.18
C ALA A 46 -13.36 5.59 1.69
N GLU A 47 -14.42 6.35 2.02
CA GLU A 47 -14.55 7.76 1.63
C GLU A 47 -13.46 8.65 2.26
N SER A 48 -13.27 8.60 3.58
CA SER A 48 -12.28 9.47 4.23
C SER A 48 -10.86 9.11 3.80
N SER A 49 -10.56 7.82 3.60
CA SER A 49 -9.27 7.33 3.11
C SER A 49 -8.93 7.92 1.73
N TYR A 50 -9.93 8.02 0.84
CA TYR A 50 -9.78 8.61 -0.48
C TYR A 50 -9.60 10.12 -0.42
N VAL A 51 -10.50 10.84 0.29
CA VAL A 51 -10.46 12.31 0.39
C VAL A 51 -9.15 12.78 1.02
N GLU A 52 -8.72 12.15 2.12
CA GLU A 52 -7.50 12.53 2.82
C GLU A 52 -6.25 12.18 2.02
N SER A 53 -6.23 11.01 1.35
CA SER A 53 -5.10 10.64 0.48
C SER A 53 -4.99 11.60 -0.71
N LYS A 54 -6.11 11.96 -1.34
CA LYS A 54 -6.15 12.93 -2.44
C LYS A 54 -5.60 14.29 -2.01
N ALA A 55 -6.02 14.79 -0.86
CA ALA A 55 -5.51 16.05 -0.31
C ALA A 55 -3.99 16.01 -0.05
N LEU A 56 -3.46 14.87 0.42
CA LEU A 56 -2.02 14.69 0.61
C LEU A 56 -1.26 14.56 -0.72
N ILE A 57 -1.83 13.87 -1.70
CA ILE A 57 -1.28 13.77 -3.07
C ILE A 57 -1.12 15.18 -3.65
N GLU A 58 -2.20 15.96 -3.69
CA GLU A 58 -2.23 17.31 -4.25
C GLU A 58 -1.26 18.26 -3.54
N ARG A 59 -1.01 18.04 -2.24
CA ARG A 59 -0.09 18.87 -1.45
C ARG A 59 1.38 18.49 -1.60
N TRP A 60 1.70 17.19 -1.70
CA TRP A 60 3.06 16.69 -1.50
C TRP A 60 3.67 15.95 -2.69
N HIS A 61 2.86 15.32 -3.54
CA HIS A 61 3.40 14.59 -4.69
C HIS A 61 4.06 15.56 -5.68
N GLY A 62 5.30 15.28 -6.07
CA GLY A 62 6.05 16.14 -7.00
C GLY A 62 6.59 17.43 -6.38
N LYS A 63 6.38 17.65 -5.07
CA LYS A 63 6.93 18.80 -4.37
C LYS A 63 8.43 18.59 -4.12
N GLY A 64 9.27 19.28 -4.91
CA GLY A 64 10.72 19.08 -4.87
C GLY A 64 11.08 17.63 -5.21
N ARG A 65 11.62 16.90 -4.24
CA ARG A 65 12.03 15.50 -4.40
C ARG A 65 11.09 14.51 -3.70
N LEU A 66 9.94 14.97 -3.23
CA LEU A 66 8.94 14.16 -2.53
C LEU A 66 7.99 13.48 -3.51
N HIS A 67 7.58 12.27 -3.14
CA HIS A 67 6.65 11.43 -3.91
C HIS A 67 5.61 10.85 -2.94
N TYR A 68 4.40 10.60 -3.45
CA TYR A 68 3.32 10.02 -2.66
C TYR A 68 3.10 8.56 -3.09
N ALA A 69 2.77 7.71 -2.12
CA ALA A 69 2.38 6.33 -2.36
C ALA A 69 0.94 6.08 -1.88
N VAL A 70 0.09 5.51 -2.73
CA VAL A 70 -1.18 4.94 -2.30
C VAL A 70 -0.86 3.73 -1.43
N THR A 71 -1.30 3.75 -0.16
CA THR A 71 -0.79 2.83 0.87
C THR A 71 -1.91 2.09 1.61
N PRO A 72 -2.66 1.17 0.96
CA PRO A 72 -3.49 0.21 1.70
C PRO A 72 -2.58 -0.61 2.61
N ARG A 73 -2.95 -0.76 3.89
CA ARG A 73 -2.06 -1.46 4.83
C ARG A 73 -1.70 -2.85 4.32
N PHE A 74 -2.76 -3.60 4.02
CA PHE A 74 -2.82 -4.93 3.44
C PHE A 74 -4.29 -5.31 3.27
N ALA A 75 -4.61 -6.25 2.36
CA ALA A 75 -5.99 -6.62 2.01
C ALA A 75 -6.93 -6.93 3.20
N PRO A 76 -6.48 -7.62 4.28
CA PRO A 76 -7.35 -7.91 5.42
C PRO A 76 -7.99 -6.68 6.07
N THR A 77 -7.31 -5.54 6.11
CA THR A 77 -7.82 -4.32 6.75
C THR A 77 -8.49 -3.33 5.80
N SER A 78 -8.66 -3.69 4.53
CA SER A 78 -9.30 -2.83 3.54
C SER A 78 -10.51 -3.54 2.95
N THR A 79 -11.67 -2.90 2.98
CA THR A 79 -12.87 -3.34 2.27
C THR A 79 -12.68 -3.31 0.75
N PRO A 80 -13.49 -4.06 -0.03
CA PRO A 80 -13.57 -3.91 -1.48
C PRO A 80 -13.73 -2.46 -1.94
N GLU A 81 -14.53 -1.66 -1.23
CA GLU A 81 -14.78 -0.26 -1.53
C GLU A 81 -13.50 0.57 -1.35
N GLN A 82 -12.77 0.36 -0.25
CA GLN A 82 -11.50 1.06 -0.01
C GLN A 82 -10.42 0.67 -1.04
N LEU A 83 -10.31 -0.61 -1.41
CA LEU A 83 -9.36 -1.06 -2.43
C LEU A 83 -9.72 -0.52 -3.83
N THR A 84 -11.01 -0.42 -4.15
CA THR A 84 -11.48 0.22 -5.39
C THR A 84 -11.05 1.68 -5.44
N LEU A 85 -11.22 2.43 -4.34
CA LEU A 85 -10.81 3.82 -4.27
C LEU A 85 -9.28 3.99 -4.29
N ALA A 86 -8.52 3.03 -3.76
CA ALA A 86 -7.07 3.02 -3.90
C ALA A 86 -6.64 2.87 -5.37
N GLY A 87 -7.27 1.95 -6.13
CA GLY A 87 -7.04 1.83 -7.57
C GLY A 87 -7.48 3.07 -8.35
N GLN A 88 -8.57 3.71 -7.92
CA GLN A 88 -9.03 4.98 -8.50
C GLN A 88 -7.98 6.09 -8.34
N LEU A 89 -7.33 6.21 -7.17
CA LEU A 89 -6.25 7.19 -6.97
C LEU A 89 -5.07 6.97 -7.94
N LEU A 90 -4.66 5.71 -8.16
CA LEU A 90 -3.59 5.41 -9.13
C LEU A 90 -4.00 5.73 -10.57
N THR A 91 -5.27 5.56 -10.91
CA THR A 91 -5.81 5.92 -12.23
C THR A 91 -5.88 7.44 -12.43
N GLU A 92 -6.32 8.17 -11.41
CA GLU A 92 -6.42 9.64 -11.46
C GLU A 92 -5.04 10.32 -11.48
N TYR A 93 -4.04 9.70 -10.84
CA TYR A 93 -2.69 10.22 -10.70
C TYR A 93 -1.66 9.15 -11.14
N PRO A 94 -1.36 9.03 -12.46
CA PRO A 94 -0.60 7.91 -13.02
C PRO A 94 0.88 7.84 -12.59
N ASP A 95 1.41 8.90 -11.97
CA ASP A 95 2.78 8.98 -11.49
C ASP A 95 2.95 8.62 -9.99
N LEU A 96 1.87 8.20 -9.32
CA LEU A 96 1.96 7.76 -7.94
C LEU A 96 2.72 6.43 -7.79
N TYR A 97 3.25 6.22 -6.59
CA TYR A 97 3.67 4.90 -6.14
C TYR A 97 2.49 4.17 -5.51
N MET A 98 2.58 2.85 -5.41
CA MET A 98 1.71 2.03 -4.59
C MET A 98 2.60 1.22 -3.64
N GLN A 99 2.22 1.14 -2.36
CA GLN A 99 2.91 0.28 -1.41
C GLN A 99 1.91 -0.51 -0.54
N THR A 100 2.15 -1.79 -0.33
CA THR A 100 1.35 -2.64 0.57
C THR A 100 2.14 -3.86 1.04
N HIS A 101 1.58 -4.68 1.94
CA HIS A 101 2.18 -5.98 2.33
C HIS A 101 1.58 -7.11 1.49
N ILE A 102 2.37 -8.17 1.27
CA ILE A 102 1.91 -9.39 0.60
C ILE A 102 2.59 -10.64 1.14
N SER A 103 1.82 -11.70 1.30
CA SER A 103 2.28 -13.08 1.51
C SER A 103 3.43 -13.18 2.53
N GLU A 104 3.31 -12.48 3.65
CA GLU A 104 4.32 -12.48 4.73
C GLU A 104 4.17 -13.74 5.58
N ASN A 105 2.93 -14.13 5.91
CA ASN A 105 2.63 -15.26 6.78
C ASN A 105 1.54 -16.18 6.18
N LEU A 106 1.63 -17.49 6.42
CA LEU A 106 0.62 -18.45 5.95
C LEU A 106 -0.80 -18.17 6.48
N LYS A 107 -0.94 -17.76 7.75
CA LYS A 107 -2.25 -17.42 8.34
C LYS A 107 -2.84 -16.15 7.75
N GLU A 108 -1.99 -15.19 7.39
CA GLU A 108 -2.41 -13.99 6.68
C GLU A 108 -2.96 -14.37 5.30
N ILE A 109 -2.29 -15.27 4.57
CA ILE A 109 -2.78 -15.76 3.27
C ILE A 109 -4.13 -16.47 3.40
N GLU A 110 -4.29 -17.32 4.42
CA GLU A 110 -5.57 -17.97 4.71
C GLU A 110 -6.67 -16.95 5.00
N TRP A 111 -6.37 -15.94 5.82
CA TRP A 111 -7.33 -14.89 6.16
C TRP A 111 -7.74 -14.04 4.94
N VAL A 112 -6.81 -13.76 4.03
CA VAL A 112 -7.13 -13.09 2.76
C VAL A 112 -8.08 -13.93 1.92
N LYS A 113 -7.86 -15.24 1.82
CA LYS A 113 -8.76 -16.16 1.08
C LYS A 113 -10.17 -16.20 1.68
N GLU A 114 -10.29 -16.12 3.01
CA GLU A 114 -11.58 -16.05 3.68
C GLU A 114 -12.31 -14.73 3.42
N LEU A 115 -11.58 -13.61 3.38
CA LEU A 115 -12.14 -12.27 3.20
C LEU A 115 -12.44 -11.92 1.74
N PHE A 116 -11.79 -12.58 0.77
CA PHE A 116 -11.94 -12.39 -0.67
C PHE A 116 -12.10 -13.73 -1.39
N PRO A 117 -13.15 -14.53 -1.08
CA PRO A 117 -13.32 -15.88 -1.60
C PRO A 117 -13.52 -15.95 -3.12
N GLU A 118 -13.87 -14.83 -3.75
CA GLU A 118 -14.01 -14.70 -5.19
C GLU A 118 -12.67 -14.49 -5.92
N ARG A 119 -11.56 -14.33 -5.20
CA ARG A 119 -10.21 -14.15 -5.75
C ARG A 119 -9.41 -15.45 -5.69
N LYS A 120 -8.50 -15.64 -6.64
CA LYS A 120 -7.68 -16.86 -6.77
C LYS A 120 -6.61 -16.99 -5.68
N GLY A 121 -6.12 -15.85 -5.18
CA GLY A 121 -5.00 -15.77 -4.27
C GLY A 121 -4.78 -14.35 -3.78
N TYR A 122 -3.71 -14.14 -3.02
CA TYR A 122 -3.45 -12.86 -2.38
C TYR A 122 -3.12 -11.78 -3.43
N LEU A 123 -2.19 -12.07 -4.35
CA LEU A 123 -1.85 -11.10 -5.39
C LEU A 123 -3.04 -10.75 -6.29
N ASP A 124 -3.92 -11.72 -6.57
CA ASP A 124 -5.12 -11.54 -7.41
C ASP A 124 -6.12 -10.53 -6.81
N VAL A 125 -6.15 -10.37 -5.48
CA VAL A 125 -6.91 -9.29 -4.83
C VAL A 125 -6.41 -7.94 -5.35
N TYR A 126 -5.10 -7.70 -5.24
CA TYR A 126 -4.50 -6.42 -5.64
C TYR A 126 -4.55 -6.20 -7.16
N ASP A 127 -4.40 -7.26 -7.96
CA ASP A 127 -4.49 -7.20 -9.43
C ASP A 127 -5.91 -6.82 -9.87
N HIS A 128 -6.93 -7.42 -9.24
CA HIS A 128 -8.33 -7.09 -9.48
C HIS A 128 -8.64 -5.61 -9.25
N TYR A 129 -8.07 -5.02 -8.20
CA TYR A 129 -8.25 -3.61 -7.86
C TYR A 129 -7.25 -2.67 -8.54
N GLN A 130 -6.53 -3.14 -9.58
CA GLN A 130 -5.60 -2.34 -10.38
C GLN A 130 -4.47 -1.70 -9.55
N LEU A 131 -3.95 -2.44 -8.58
CA LEU A 131 -2.87 -1.99 -7.71
C LEU A 131 -1.49 -2.49 -8.17
N LEU A 132 -1.39 -3.30 -9.22
CA LEU A 132 -0.12 -3.76 -9.79
C LEU A 132 0.40 -2.78 -10.85
N GLY A 133 1.72 -2.65 -10.97
CA GLY A 133 2.37 -1.75 -11.93
C GLY A 133 3.84 -1.45 -11.61
N GLU A 134 4.51 -0.71 -12.49
CA GLU A 134 5.94 -0.41 -12.40
C GLU A 134 6.38 0.30 -11.10
N ARG A 135 5.46 1.05 -10.47
CA ARG A 135 5.69 1.76 -9.20
C ARG A 135 4.99 1.12 -8.00
N SER A 136 4.53 -0.12 -8.16
CA SER A 136 3.90 -0.91 -7.12
C SER A 136 4.92 -1.75 -6.38
N VAL A 137 5.03 -1.55 -5.07
CA VAL A 137 5.98 -2.26 -4.22
C VAL A 137 5.25 -3.05 -3.15
N PHE A 138 5.49 -4.35 -3.10
CA PHE A 138 4.90 -5.24 -2.11
C PHE A 138 5.96 -5.71 -1.11
N ALA A 139 5.72 -5.48 0.18
CA ALA A 139 6.63 -5.91 1.24
C ALA A 139 6.53 -7.42 1.50
N HIS A 140 7.66 -8.01 1.87
CA HIS A 140 7.84 -9.43 2.20
C HIS A 140 7.87 -10.36 0.99
N GLY A 141 6.71 -10.85 0.55
CA GLY A 141 6.64 -11.83 -0.54
C GLY A 141 7.30 -13.18 -0.19
N VAL A 142 7.26 -13.60 1.07
CA VAL A 142 7.93 -14.83 1.55
C VAL A 142 7.30 -16.09 0.96
N HIS A 143 5.98 -16.08 0.80
CA HIS A 143 5.19 -17.24 0.40
C HIS A 143 4.51 -17.05 -0.96
N LEU A 144 5.13 -16.30 -1.88
CA LEU A 144 4.64 -16.16 -3.25
C LEU A 144 4.81 -17.47 -4.02
N CYS A 145 3.82 -17.83 -4.83
CA CYS A 145 3.97 -18.94 -5.79
C CYS A 145 4.56 -18.48 -7.12
N ASP A 146 4.95 -19.43 -7.98
CA ASP A 146 5.58 -19.13 -9.28
C ASP A 146 4.69 -18.25 -10.17
N ASP A 147 3.38 -18.50 -10.19
CA ASP A 147 2.43 -17.70 -10.98
C ASP A 147 2.32 -16.25 -10.47
N GLU A 148 2.35 -16.05 -9.14
CA GLU A 148 2.35 -14.71 -8.54
C GLU A 148 3.67 -13.98 -8.84
N CYS A 149 4.80 -14.68 -8.76
CA CYS A 149 6.10 -14.13 -9.16
C CYS A 149 6.12 -13.73 -10.63
N ALA A 150 5.60 -14.58 -11.52
CA ALA A 150 5.48 -14.28 -12.95
C ALA A 150 4.59 -13.05 -13.18
N ARG A 151 3.45 -12.97 -12.49
CA ARG A 151 2.52 -11.84 -12.61
C ARG A 151 3.10 -10.51 -12.12
N LEU A 152 3.86 -10.53 -11.03
CA LEU A 152 4.60 -9.35 -10.56
C LEU A 152 5.62 -8.90 -11.62
N ALA A 153 6.35 -9.84 -12.23
CA ALA A 153 7.31 -9.53 -13.28
C ALA A 153 6.65 -8.95 -14.54
N GLU A 154 5.52 -9.51 -14.99
CA GLU A 154 4.74 -9.01 -16.13
C GLU A 154 4.26 -7.58 -15.96
N THR A 155 3.87 -7.22 -14.73
CA THR A 155 3.34 -5.89 -14.41
C THR A 155 4.44 -4.88 -14.05
N GLY A 156 5.70 -5.32 -13.96
CA GLY A 156 6.82 -4.48 -13.51
C GLY A 156 6.79 -4.18 -12.01
N SER A 157 5.97 -4.89 -11.23
CA SER A 157 5.85 -4.71 -9.79
C SER A 157 7.11 -5.19 -9.06
N ALA A 158 7.41 -4.60 -7.91
CA ALA A 158 8.61 -4.91 -7.13
C ALA A 158 8.30 -5.54 -5.77
N ILE A 159 9.25 -6.32 -5.25
CA ILE A 159 9.24 -6.85 -3.89
C ILE A 159 10.24 -6.07 -3.01
N SER A 160 9.80 -5.69 -1.81
CA SER A 160 10.69 -5.22 -0.74
C SER A 160 11.06 -6.40 0.16
N PHE A 161 12.28 -6.91 -0.02
CA PHE A 161 12.79 -8.01 0.80
C PHE A 161 13.20 -7.53 2.20
N CYS A 162 12.51 -8.01 3.22
CA CYS A 162 12.66 -7.60 4.62
C CYS A 162 13.20 -8.74 5.51
N PRO A 163 14.46 -9.21 5.31
CA PRO A 163 14.96 -10.42 5.98
C PRO A 163 14.90 -10.33 7.52
N THR A 164 15.21 -9.17 8.10
CA THR A 164 15.23 -9.01 9.56
C THR A 164 13.86 -9.24 10.19
N SER A 165 12.77 -8.71 9.60
CA SER A 165 11.42 -8.94 10.12
C SER A 165 10.98 -10.38 9.86
N ASN A 166 11.28 -10.93 8.69
CA ASN A 166 10.92 -12.31 8.34
C ASN A 166 11.54 -13.30 9.33
N PHE A 167 12.81 -13.13 9.69
CA PHE A 167 13.45 -13.99 10.71
C PHE A 167 12.91 -13.77 12.12
N PHE A 168 12.47 -12.56 12.46
CA PHE A 168 11.96 -12.25 13.79
C PHE A 168 10.53 -12.78 14.01
N LEU A 169 9.70 -12.76 12.96
CA LEU A 169 8.29 -13.12 13.02
C LEU A 169 8.00 -14.60 12.65
N GLY A 170 8.94 -15.27 11.98
CA GLY A 170 8.87 -16.70 11.64
C GLY A 170 7.90 -16.98 10.51
#